data_AF-A0A848LYH9-F1
#
_entry.id   AF-A0A848LYH9-F1
#
_cell.length_a   1.000
_cell.length_b   1.000
_cell.length_c   1.000
_cell.angle_alpha   90.00
_cell.angle_beta   90.00
_cell.angle_gamma   90.00
#
_symmetry.space_group_name_H-M   'P 1'
#
loop_
_entity.id
_entity.type
_entity.pdbx_description
1 polymer ?
#
loop_
_entity_poly.entity_id
_entity_poly.type
_entity_poly.pdbx_seq_one_letter_code
_entity_poly.pdbx_strand_id
1 'polypeptide(L)'
;MLALLIAPLTVASPQATETPAPPAQAPASVPPQSPAAPETPGVEEPEEGPEPPKVPPGAGPIEEAEAQRENYEEALVARALQQLGRVVEPAPEGKVLEEVLVTTEDVVAESDPYPNLLNIFHIRTREEVVRREVLLQPGEPYSDALAQETARNLRALPLFSVVRLIPVKGRAPGTVALLVVTKDLWSLRLNSSFSAVGSLLQYLQLQGTEQNFLGRGKKLAVDFTLRLDTLSFGQSYTDPRVLGSRWSLSESAAIIIGRESGKPEGSRGSVAVSRPLYSLSTPWSTSASVAWNVETNRVYRGADIWQLPFPGGSPVPYVYRTEEVAGGVSYTRSFGYRYKWNLGGTLGAYHYAYDPPSSSMLSEEQQAWFRREYLPRAEDAGYASLSLRAFEARYEVLRDVDSYALSEDFQMGHSVSVTLRYAPPVFDSTSHFAEAGVAGRYRLRLGEALTTMSAATAIRRQLGEGAGWTNRRWATELVQVSPKVLGGRFVARGVLDVNIDDLFDRVTLLGGGNGLRGAAADAYSGKRLLLVNVEYRSKPLVVRTVHVGGVLFFDSGSAFDDQPDMVHSVGVGLRVLFPQFNVVPFRFDFGYVLNDTRPPVGSRFSLAGGQITDLRPGFLDSPL
;
A
#
# COMPACT_ATOMS: atom_id res chain seq x y z
N MET A 1 -15.42 -16.96 18.43
CA MET A 1 -14.02 -16.98 18.90
C MET A 1 -13.08 -16.78 17.70
N LEU A 2 -13.11 -15.59 17.08
CA LEU A 2 -12.29 -15.27 15.89
C LEU A 2 -12.13 -13.74 15.72
N ALA A 3 -11.83 -13.03 16.81
CA ALA A 3 -11.70 -11.56 16.84
C ALA A 3 -10.40 -11.07 17.51
N LEU A 4 -9.44 -11.98 17.75
CA LEU A 4 -8.08 -11.66 18.19
C LEU A 4 -7.10 -12.45 17.30
N LEU A 5 -6.67 -11.82 16.20
CA LEU A 5 -5.57 -12.32 15.37
C LEU A 5 -4.84 -11.17 14.62
N ILE A 6 -4.73 -10.01 15.28
CA ILE A 6 -3.84 -8.91 14.87
C ILE A 6 -3.07 -8.41 16.11
N ALA A 7 -2.08 -9.20 16.52
CA ALA A 7 -1.00 -8.80 17.43
C ALA A 7 0.12 -9.86 17.34
N PRO A 8 1.38 -9.49 17.03
CA PRO A 8 2.52 -10.39 17.19
C PRO A 8 3.27 -10.08 18.49
N LEU A 9 3.38 -11.04 19.42
CA LEU A 9 4.22 -11.06 20.62
C LEU A 9 4.23 -12.55 21.04
N THR A 10 5.32 -13.26 21.33
CA THR A 10 6.64 -12.89 21.88
C THR A 10 7.76 -13.84 21.41
N VAL A 11 9.02 -13.47 21.69
CA VAL A 11 10.22 -14.33 21.61
C VAL A 11 10.22 -15.39 22.73
N ALA A 12 10.77 -16.58 22.45
CA ALA A 12 10.94 -17.67 23.42
C ALA A 12 12.42 -18.04 23.65
N SER A 13 12.79 -18.41 24.89
CA SER A 13 14.00 -19.15 25.31
C SER A 13 14.00 -19.35 26.85
N PRO A 14 14.74 -20.33 27.43
CA PRO A 14 14.81 -21.75 27.05
C PRO A 14 14.80 -22.72 28.27
N GLN A 15 14.91 -24.04 28.00
CA GLN A 15 15.17 -25.16 28.95
C GLN A 15 14.02 -25.59 29.91
N ALA A 16 13.99 -26.81 30.48
CA ALA A 16 14.16 -28.19 29.95
C ALA A 16 14.09 -29.18 31.13
N THR A 17 13.31 -30.27 31.06
CA THR A 17 13.66 -31.63 31.57
C THR A 17 12.56 -32.70 31.33
N GLU A 18 13.02 -33.85 30.86
CA GLU A 18 12.60 -35.24 31.15
C GLU A 18 11.19 -35.81 30.83
N THR A 19 11.25 -37.07 30.40
CA THR A 19 10.17 -37.98 30.00
C THR A 19 10.22 -39.23 30.91
N PRO A 20 9.11 -39.94 31.13
CA PRO A 20 9.17 -41.39 30.92
C PRO A 20 7.98 -41.97 30.12
N ALA A 21 8.14 -43.23 29.70
CA ALA A 21 7.38 -43.92 28.66
C ALA A 21 6.13 -44.71 29.17
N PRO A 22 5.27 -45.26 28.29
CA PRO A 22 3.89 -45.69 28.62
C PRO A 22 3.69 -47.23 28.71
N PRO A 23 2.46 -47.70 29.03
CA PRO A 23 2.04 -49.10 28.81
C PRO A 23 0.84 -49.30 27.83
N ALA A 24 1.05 -50.24 26.89
CA ALA A 24 0.14 -51.23 26.26
C ALA A 24 -1.37 -50.99 25.92
N GLN A 25 -1.70 -51.15 24.62
CA GLN A 25 -2.67 -52.07 23.95
C GLN A 25 -3.70 -52.87 24.80
N ALA A 26 -4.91 -53.30 24.38
CA ALA A 26 -5.80 -53.24 23.18
C ALA A 26 -7.19 -53.87 23.61
N PRO A 27 -8.19 -54.34 22.80
CA PRO A 27 -8.42 -54.38 21.34
C PRO A 27 -9.85 -53.92 20.86
N ALA A 28 -10.32 -54.41 19.69
CA ALA A 28 -11.39 -53.85 18.84
C ALA A 28 -12.80 -54.49 18.92
N SER A 29 -13.81 -53.88 18.28
CA SER A 29 -15.10 -54.52 17.90
C SER A 29 -15.85 -53.84 16.72
N VAL A 30 -16.57 -54.67 15.93
CA VAL A 30 -17.31 -54.47 14.63
C VAL A 30 -18.32 -55.66 14.55
N PRO A 31 -19.58 -55.64 14.00
CA PRO A 31 -20.16 -55.01 12.78
C PRO A 31 -21.49 -54.24 13.08
N PRO A 32 -22.55 -54.01 12.23
CA PRO A 32 -22.84 -54.44 10.83
C PRO A 32 -23.48 -53.40 9.85
N GLN A 33 -23.77 -53.87 8.62
CA GLN A 33 -24.39 -53.19 7.47
C GLN A 33 -25.79 -53.75 7.11
N SER A 34 -26.48 -53.07 6.16
CA SER A 34 -27.58 -53.53 5.28
C SER A 34 -29.01 -53.60 5.87
N PRO A 35 -30.10 -53.55 5.03
CA PRO A 35 -30.17 -53.66 3.56
C PRO A 35 -30.88 -52.48 2.83
N ALA A 36 -31.27 -52.69 1.56
CA ALA A 36 -31.79 -51.67 0.62
C ALA A 36 -33.15 -52.05 -0.03
N ALA A 37 -33.67 -51.17 -0.91
CA ALA A 37 -34.83 -51.30 -1.83
C ALA A 37 -36.24 -51.10 -1.19
N PRO A 38 -37.31 -50.71 -1.94
CA PRO A 38 -37.45 -50.69 -3.42
C PRO A 38 -37.99 -49.38 -4.07
N GLU A 39 -38.11 -49.41 -5.41
CA GLU A 39 -38.67 -48.38 -6.31
C GLU A 39 -40.20 -48.48 -6.49
N THR A 40 -40.85 -47.44 -7.05
CA THR A 40 -41.99 -47.40 -8.02
C THR A 40 -42.62 -45.96 -8.05
N PRO A 41 -43.57 -45.60 -8.96
CA PRO A 41 -43.30 -45.01 -10.28
C PRO A 41 -43.82 -43.56 -10.45
N GLY A 42 -43.56 -42.93 -11.60
CA GLY A 42 -43.74 -41.49 -11.82
C GLY A 42 -45.14 -40.96 -12.18
N VAL A 43 -45.23 -39.63 -12.27
CA VAL A 43 -46.36 -38.82 -12.79
C VAL A 43 -45.77 -37.62 -13.57
N GLU A 44 -46.52 -37.11 -14.55
CA GLU A 44 -46.09 -36.25 -15.67
C GLU A 44 -45.74 -34.77 -15.31
N GLU A 45 -45.00 -34.13 -16.23
CA GLU A 45 -44.63 -32.71 -16.25
C GLU A 45 -45.79 -31.78 -16.66
N PRO A 46 -45.62 -30.46 -16.45
CA PRO A 46 -46.08 -29.49 -17.45
C PRO A 46 -44.98 -28.52 -17.93
N GLU A 47 -44.97 -28.35 -19.26
CA GLU A 47 -44.17 -27.55 -20.21
C GLU A 47 -43.24 -26.39 -19.76
N GLU A 48 -42.17 -26.25 -20.56
CA GLU A 48 -41.06 -25.29 -20.44
C GLU A 48 -41.43 -23.82 -20.72
N GLY A 49 -40.79 -22.91 -19.97
CA GLY A 49 -40.49 -21.54 -20.45
C GLY A 49 -39.12 -21.49 -21.15
N PRO A 50 -38.86 -20.53 -22.05
CA PRO A 50 -37.70 -20.58 -22.94
C PRO A 50 -36.35 -20.46 -22.20
N GLU A 51 -35.44 -21.39 -22.50
CA GLU A 51 -34.09 -21.46 -21.92
C GLU A 51 -33.23 -20.22 -22.25
N PRO A 52 -32.36 -19.77 -21.31
CA PRO A 52 -31.24 -18.88 -21.61
C PRO A 52 -30.17 -19.57 -22.49
N PRO A 53 -29.29 -18.82 -23.18
CA PRO A 53 -28.42 -19.35 -24.22
C PRO A 53 -27.41 -20.40 -23.74
N LYS A 54 -27.31 -21.52 -24.46
CA LYS A 54 -26.47 -22.68 -24.12
C LYS A 54 -24.98 -22.43 -24.35
N VAL A 55 -24.20 -22.74 -23.32
CA VAL A 55 -22.74 -22.89 -23.33
C VAL A 55 -22.40 -24.28 -23.95
N PRO A 56 -21.21 -24.51 -24.55
CA PRO A 56 -20.91 -25.76 -25.23
C PRO A 56 -21.02 -27.00 -24.32
N PRO A 57 -21.57 -28.13 -24.81
CA PRO A 57 -21.78 -29.32 -23.98
C PRO A 57 -20.45 -30.02 -23.66
N GLY A 58 -20.16 -30.19 -22.37
CA GLY A 58 -18.96 -30.90 -21.93
C GLY A 58 -18.62 -30.75 -20.45
N ALA A 59 -19.06 -29.66 -19.81
CA ALA A 59 -18.90 -29.45 -18.37
C ALA A 59 -19.96 -30.24 -17.57
N GLY A 60 -19.54 -31.04 -16.60
CA GLY A 60 -20.47 -31.66 -15.65
C GLY A 60 -21.05 -30.66 -14.63
N PRO A 61 -22.09 -31.01 -13.84
CA PRO A 61 -22.66 -30.11 -12.82
C PRO A 61 -21.64 -29.63 -11.76
N ILE A 62 -20.54 -30.36 -11.59
CA ILE A 62 -19.41 -29.96 -10.75
C ILE A 62 -18.54 -28.92 -11.46
N GLU A 63 -18.26 -29.07 -12.75
CA GLU A 63 -17.50 -28.08 -13.54
C GLU A 63 -18.30 -26.80 -13.78
N GLU A 64 -19.63 -26.86 -13.93
CA GLU A 64 -20.49 -25.67 -13.98
C GLU A 64 -20.55 -24.95 -12.62
N ALA A 65 -20.64 -25.71 -11.52
CA ALA A 65 -20.54 -25.16 -10.17
C ALA A 65 -19.13 -24.65 -9.85
N GLU A 66 -18.07 -25.21 -10.44
CA GLU A 66 -16.69 -24.73 -10.33
C GLU A 66 -16.46 -23.48 -11.17
N ALA A 67 -16.99 -23.40 -12.40
CA ALA A 67 -16.97 -22.20 -13.22
C ALA A 67 -17.73 -21.04 -12.57
N GLN A 68 -18.89 -21.29 -11.93
CA GLN A 68 -19.59 -20.30 -11.11
C GLN A 68 -18.85 -19.95 -9.79
N ARG A 69 -17.93 -20.80 -9.32
CA ARG A 69 -17.02 -20.52 -8.20
C ARG A 69 -15.73 -19.81 -8.62
N GLU A 70 -15.32 -19.86 -9.90
CA GLU A 70 -14.03 -19.32 -10.35
C GLU A 70 -13.93 -17.79 -10.27
N ASN A 71 -15.05 -17.05 -10.25
CA ASN A 71 -15.05 -15.59 -10.10
C ASN A 71 -16.03 -15.11 -9.01
N TYR A 72 -15.50 -14.87 -7.81
CA TYR A 72 -16.17 -14.20 -6.68
C TYR A 72 -16.87 -12.87 -7.08
N GLU A 73 -16.28 -12.09 -8.00
CA GLU A 73 -16.87 -10.86 -8.52
C GLU A 73 -18.14 -11.11 -9.37
N GLU A 74 -18.21 -12.23 -10.09
CA GLU A 74 -19.30 -12.54 -11.02
C GLU A 74 -20.54 -13.06 -10.29
N ALA A 75 -20.35 -13.81 -9.20
CA ALA A 75 -21.44 -14.21 -8.30
C ALA A 75 -22.16 -13.00 -7.68
N LEU A 76 -21.42 -11.94 -7.31
CA LEU A 76 -21.99 -10.68 -6.81
C LEU A 76 -22.77 -9.95 -7.91
N VAL A 77 -22.24 -9.89 -9.13
CA VAL A 77 -22.93 -9.28 -10.29
C VAL A 77 -24.22 -10.03 -10.63
N ALA A 78 -24.18 -11.36 -10.69
CA ALA A 78 -25.35 -12.19 -10.98
C ALA A 78 -26.48 -11.97 -9.97
N ARG A 79 -26.14 -11.92 -8.67
CA ARG A 79 -27.11 -11.61 -7.60
C ARG A 79 -27.72 -10.21 -7.77
N ALA A 80 -26.89 -9.19 -8.02
CA ALA A 80 -27.38 -7.81 -8.18
C ALA A 80 -28.32 -7.67 -9.40
N LEU A 81 -28.02 -8.34 -10.51
CA LEU A 81 -28.90 -8.39 -11.69
C LEU A 81 -30.24 -9.07 -11.37
N GLN A 82 -30.21 -10.21 -10.66
CA GLN A 82 -31.41 -10.95 -10.24
C GLN A 82 -32.28 -10.12 -9.29
N GLN A 83 -31.70 -9.51 -8.25
CA GLN A 83 -32.41 -8.69 -7.26
C GLN A 83 -33.11 -7.47 -7.90
N LEU A 84 -32.48 -6.85 -8.90
CA LEU A 84 -33.02 -5.67 -9.58
C LEU A 84 -33.90 -5.99 -10.80
N GLY A 85 -34.02 -7.27 -11.18
CA GLY A 85 -34.73 -7.69 -12.39
C GLY A 85 -34.14 -7.09 -13.67
N ARG A 86 -32.80 -6.96 -13.76
CA ARG A 86 -32.12 -6.31 -14.89
C ARG A 86 -31.36 -7.31 -15.75
N VAL A 87 -31.31 -7.01 -17.05
CA VAL A 87 -30.61 -7.81 -18.07
C VAL A 87 -29.47 -6.96 -18.64
N VAL A 88 -28.29 -7.58 -18.81
CA VAL A 88 -27.11 -6.93 -19.40
C VAL A 88 -27.43 -6.39 -20.79
N GLU A 89 -26.90 -5.21 -21.10
CA GLU A 89 -26.95 -4.59 -22.42
C GLU A 89 -25.62 -4.86 -23.16
N PRO A 90 -25.61 -5.76 -24.18
CA PRO A 90 -24.37 -6.15 -24.87
C PRO A 90 -23.80 -5.07 -25.80
N ALA A 91 -24.59 -4.07 -26.19
CA ALA A 91 -24.16 -2.96 -27.04
C ALA A 91 -24.63 -1.62 -26.46
N PRO A 92 -23.95 -1.11 -25.40
CA PRO A 92 -24.37 0.10 -24.68
C PRO A 92 -23.83 1.40 -25.28
N GLU A 93 -22.69 1.37 -25.99
CA GLU A 93 -21.99 2.57 -26.47
C GLU A 93 -22.91 3.47 -27.31
N GLY A 94 -22.96 4.74 -26.94
CA GLY A 94 -23.78 5.75 -27.62
C GLY A 94 -25.28 5.73 -27.30
N LYS A 95 -25.82 4.71 -26.60
CA LYS A 95 -27.21 4.73 -26.12
C LYS A 95 -27.37 5.76 -25.01
N VAL A 96 -28.53 6.41 -24.93
CA VAL A 96 -28.82 7.39 -23.87
C VAL A 96 -28.86 6.68 -22.52
N LEU A 97 -28.08 7.17 -21.56
CA LEU A 97 -28.07 6.69 -20.18
C LEU A 97 -29.33 7.19 -19.46
N GLU A 98 -30.24 6.29 -19.10
CA GLU A 98 -31.49 6.59 -18.39
C GLU A 98 -31.24 6.84 -16.90
N GLU A 99 -30.51 5.94 -16.24
CA GLU A 99 -30.28 5.98 -14.80
C GLU A 99 -28.94 5.31 -14.43
N VAL A 100 -28.43 5.68 -13.25
CA VAL A 100 -27.35 4.94 -12.57
C VAL A 100 -27.97 4.22 -11.38
N LEU A 101 -27.76 2.92 -11.29
CA LEU A 101 -28.18 2.05 -10.20
C LEU A 101 -26.95 1.68 -9.37
N VAL A 102 -27.08 1.65 -8.04
CA VAL A 102 -25.98 1.29 -7.13
C VAL A 102 -26.44 0.18 -6.20
N THR A 103 -25.66 -0.89 -6.10
CA THR A 103 -25.86 -1.97 -5.14
C THR A 103 -24.58 -2.15 -4.34
N THR A 104 -24.61 -1.75 -3.06
CA THR A 104 -23.52 -1.97 -2.10
C THR A 104 -23.83 -3.19 -1.24
N GLU A 105 -22.99 -4.21 -1.32
CA GLU A 105 -22.99 -5.38 -0.44
C GLU A 105 -22.13 -5.10 0.82
N ASP A 106 -22.56 -5.64 1.96
CA ASP A 106 -21.81 -5.52 3.23
C ASP A 106 -20.49 -6.30 3.20
N VAL A 107 -19.59 -6.01 4.14
CA VAL A 107 -18.26 -6.65 4.22
C VAL A 107 -18.38 -8.18 4.32
N VAL A 108 -19.28 -8.68 5.17
CA VAL A 108 -19.71 -10.08 5.18
C VAL A 108 -21.11 -10.16 4.57
N ALA A 109 -21.21 -10.78 3.40
CA ALA A 109 -22.48 -11.09 2.73
C ALA A 109 -22.94 -12.51 3.10
N GLU A 110 -24.21 -12.83 2.87
CA GLU A 110 -24.81 -14.13 3.25
C GLU A 110 -24.13 -15.36 2.62
N SER A 111 -23.43 -15.19 1.49
CA SER A 111 -22.63 -16.23 0.83
C SER A 111 -21.21 -16.39 1.37
N ASP A 112 -20.74 -15.46 2.20
CA ASP A 112 -19.40 -15.51 2.78
C ASP A 112 -19.34 -16.52 3.94
N PRO A 113 -18.20 -17.20 4.19
CA PRO A 113 -18.07 -18.21 5.23
C PRO A 113 -17.99 -17.65 6.67
N TYR A 114 -18.20 -16.35 6.87
CA TYR A 114 -18.01 -15.66 8.14
C TYR A 114 -19.37 -15.31 8.79
N PRO A 115 -19.45 -15.20 10.13
CA PRO A 115 -20.70 -14.80 10.77
C PRO A 115 -21.07 -13.33 10.48
N ASN A 116 -22.30 -13.09 10.01
CA ASN A 116 -22.85 -11.75 9.75
C ASN A 116 -22.78 -10.80 10.97
N LEU A 117 -22.63 -11.33 12.20
CA LEU A 117 -22.38 -10.55 13.42
C LEU A 117 -21.21 -9.57 13.29
N LEU A 118 -20.20 -9.87 12.46
CA LEU A 118 -19.06 -8.99 12.21
C LEU A 118 -19.48 -7.62 11.64
N ASN A 119 -20.59 -7.57 10.89
CA ASN A 119 -21.11 -6.32 10.31
C ASN A 119 -21.62 -5.33 11.38
N ILE A 120 -21.77 -5.71 12.66
CA ILE A 120 -22.11 -4.77 13.75
C ILE A 120 -21.03 -3.69 13.92
N PHE A 121 -19.78 -4.01 13.58
CA PHE A 121 -18.65 -3.07 13.63
C PHE A 121 -18.48 -2.28 12.32
N HIS A 122 -19.39 -2.45 11.36
CA HIS A 122 -19.33 -1.83 10.04
C HIS A 122 -20.53 -0.93 9.80
N ILE A 123 -20.33 0.19 9.11
CA ILE A 123 -21.43 1.00 8.58
C ILE A 123 -21.30 1.00 7.07
N ARG A 124 -22.28 0.37 6.40
CA ARG A 124 -22.29 0.22 4.95
C ARG A 124 -22.06 1.53 4.21
N THR A 125 -21.21 1.51 3.18
CA THR A 125 -20.93 2.67 2.35
C THR A 125 -22.22 3.21 1.74
N ARG A 126 -22.49 4.48 2.01
CA ARG A 126 -23.67 5.17 1.51
C ARG A 126 -23.59 5.32 0.00
N GLU A 127 -24.73 5.14 -0.65
CA GLU A 127 -24.87 5.27 -2.10
C GLU A 127 -24.34 6.60 -2.66
N GLU A 128 -24.46 7.71 -1.91
CA GLU A 128 -23.89 9.03 -2.25
C GLU A 128 -22.36 9.00 -2.48
N VAL A 129 -21.65 8.10 -1.79
CA VAL A 129 -20.19 7.92 -1.91
C VAL A 129 -19.82 7.27 -3.23
N VAL A 130 -20.64 6.32 -3.70
CA VAL A 130 -20.44 5.67 -5.01
C VAL A 130 -20.87 6.61 -6.12
N ARG A 131 -22.09 7.17 -6.03
CA ARG A 131 -22.68 8.03 -7.08
C ARG A 131 -21.81 9.24 -7.43
N ARG A 132 -21.19 9.89 -6.44
CA ARG A 132 -20.34 11.08 -6.68
C ARG A 132 -19.06 10.76 -7.46
N GLU A 133 -18.60 9.52 -7.51
CA GLU A 133 -17.43 9.13 -8.31
C GLU A 133 -17.79 8.64 -9.73
N VAL A 134 -19.08 8.47 -10.02
CA VAL A 134 -19.56 8.12 -11.37
C VAL A 134 -19.35 9.31 -12.30
N LEU A 135 -18.66 9.07 -13.42
CA LEU A 135 -18.32 10.10 -14.41
C LEU A 135 -19.38 10.26 -15.52
N LEU A 136 -20.29 9.29 -15.67
CA LEU A 136 -21.40 9.36 -16.63
C LEU A 136 -22.61 10.06 -15.99
N GLN A 137 -23.33 10.87 -16.77
CA GLN A 137 -24.54 11.56 -16.31
C GLN A 137 -25.78 11.03 -17.04
N PRO A 138 -26.91 10.80 -16.33
CA PRO A 138 -28.18 10.51 -16.97
C PRO A 138 -28.57 11.58 -18.00
N GLY A 139 -29.07 11.15 -19.16
CA GLY A 139 -29.37 11.98 -20.33
C GLY A 139 -28.23 12.10 -21.34
N GLU A 140 -26.99 11.76 -20.96
CA GLU A 140 -25.85 11.74 -21.90
C GLU A 140 -25.72 10.37 -22.60
N PRO A 141 -25.06 10.29 -23.78
CA PRO A 141 -24.68 9.02 -24.38
C PRO A 141 -23.74 8.23 -23.47
N TYR A 142 -24.01 6.96 -23.27
CA TYR A 142 -23.15 6.04 -22.54
C TYR A 142 -21.80 5.91 -23.24
N SER A 143 -20.72 5.90 -22.45
CA SER A 143 -19.37 5.64 -22.92
C SER A 143 -18.63 4.62 -22.04
N ASP A 144 -18.20 3.52 -22.65
CA ASP A 144 -17.37 2.48 -22.02
C ASP A 144 -16.07 3.06 -21.44
N ALA A 145 -15.49 4.08 -22.07
CA ALA A 145 -14.28 4.73 -21.58
C ALA A 145 -14.51 5.41 -20.21
N LEU A 146 -15.64 6.11 -20.04
CA LEU A 146 -16.03 6.75 -18.78
C LEU A 146 -16.49 5.72 -17.73
N ALA A 147 -17.12 4.62 -18.17
CA ALA A 147 -17.51 3.53 -17.27
C ALA A 147 -16.29 2.80 -16.72
N GLN A 148 -15.32 2.45 -17.57
CA GLN A 148 -14.05 1.89 -17.13
C GLN A 148 -13.29 2.86 -16.24
N GLU A 149 -13.23 4.16 -16.57
CA GLU A 149 -12.57 5.15 -15.71
C GLU A 149 -13.25 5.29 -14.34
N THR A 150 -14.59 5.30 -14.30
CA THR A 150 -15.37 5.24 -13.05
C THR A 150 -15.01 3.98 -12.23
N ALA A 151 -14.89 2.82 -12.87
CA ALA A 151 -14.52 1.57 -12.21
C ALA A 151 -13.09 1.60 -11.64
N ARG A 152 -12.15 2.30 -12.31
CA ARG A 152 -10.78 2.53 -11.79
C ARG A 152 -10.81 3.48 -10.60
N ASN A 153 -11.52 4.60 -10.71
CA ASN A 153 -11.64 5.59 -9.65
C ASN A 153 -12.25 5.01 -8.36
N LEU A 154 -13.29 4.17 -8.50
CA LEU A 154 -13.91 3.47 -7.37
C LEU A 154 -12.98 2.40 -6.76
N ARG A 155 -12.24 1.62 -7.56
CA ARG A 155 -11.24 0.65 -7.03
C ARG A 155 -10.04 1.31 -6.36
N ALA A 156 -9.71 2.54 -6.75
CA ALA A 156 -8.67 3.33 -6.09
C ALA A 156 -9.11 3.87 -4.70
N LEU A 157 -10.41 3.78 -4.34
CA LEU A 157 -10.86 4.08 -2.99
C LEU A 157 -10.64 2.87 -2.07
N PRO A 158 -10.03 3.03 -0.88
CA PRO A 158 -9.80 1.95 0.09
C PRO A 158 -11.08 1.56 0.86
N LEU A 159 -12.23 1.56 0.18
CA LEU A 159 -13.57 1.33 0.71
C LEU A 159 -14.20 0.04 0.20
N PHE A 160 -13.73 -0.49 -0.94
CA PHE A 160 -14.39 -1.60 -1.63
C PHE A 160 -13.44 -2.77 -1.86
N SER A 161 -13.95 -3.98 -1.63
CA SER A 161 -13.28 -5.25 -1.94
C SER A 161 -13.55 -5.69 -3.38
N VAL A 162 -14.71 -5.31 -3.93
CA VAL A 162 -15.13 -5.54 -5.31
C VAL A 162 -15.80 -4.27 -5.85
N VAL A 163 -15.52 -3.95 -7.11
CA VAL A 163 -16.22 -2.93 -7.89
C VAL A 163 -16.42 -3.45 -9.30
N ARG A 164 -17.66 -3.54 -9.77
CA ARG A 164 -18.02 -3.92 -11.14
C ARG A 164 -19.06 -2.94 -11.69
N LEU A 165 -18.81 -2.46 -12.90
CA LEU A 165 -19.73 -1.62 -13.64
C LEU A 165 -20.30 -2.42 -14.80
N ILE A 166 -21.62 -2.55 -14.83
CA ILE A 166 -22.35 -3.42 -15.74
C ILE A 166 -23.40 -2.57 -16.47
N PRO A 167 -23.29 -2.40 -17.81
CA PRO A 167 -24.37 -1.82 -18.57
C PRO A 167 -25.56 -2.78 -18.60
N VAL A 168 -26.76 -2.28 -18.27
CA VAL A 168 -28.01 -3.05 -18.31
C VAL A 168 -29.03 -2.33 -19.17
N LYS A 169 -30.00 -3.06 -19.71
CA LYS A 169 -31.07 -2.47 -20.52
C LYS A 169 -31.84 -1.44 -19.68
N GLY A 170 -32.06 -0.25 -20.25
CA GLY A 170 -32.94 0.75 -19.68
C GLY A 170 -34.40 0.27 -19.68
N ARG A 171 -35.28 1.01 -19.01
CA ARG A 171 -36.72 0.74 -19.00
C ARG A 171 -37.37 1.21 -20.31
N ALA A 172 -36.85 2.29 -20.90
CA ALA A 172 -37.27 2.75 -22.21
C ALA A 172 -36.57 1.97 -23.34
N PRO A 173 -37.28 1.60 -24.43
CA PRO A 173 -36.65 0.94 -25.58
C PRO A 173 -35.47 1.74 -26.15
N GLY A 174 -34.33 1.08 -26.34
CA GLY A 174 -33.12 1.71 -26.89
C GLY A 174 -32.26 2.51 -25.90
N THR A 175 -32.67 2.63 -24.64
CA THR A 175 -31.85 3.25 -23.58
C THR A 175 -31.04 2.22 -22.79
N VAL A 176 -30.05 2.70 -22.04
CA VAL A 176 -29.18 1.89 -21.17
C VAL A 176 -29.21 2.47 -19.75
N ALA A 177 -29.05 1.63 -18.74
CA ALA A 177 -28.77 2.04 -17.37
C ALA A 177 -27.42 1.47 -16.92
N LEU A 178 -26.73 2.18 -16.03
CA LEU A 178 -25.44 1.72 -15.49
C LEU A 178 -25.65 1.12 -14.10
N LEU A 179 -25.44 -0.19 -13.95
CA LEU A 179 -25.42 -0.86 -12.65
C LEU A 179 -24.00 -0.84 -12.08
N VAL A 180 -23.83 -0.20 -10.93
CA VAL A 180 -22.59 -0.16 -10.15
C VAL A 180 -22.73 -1.13 -8.98
N VAL A 181 -22.06 -2.29 -9.08
CA VAL A 181 -22.01 -3.30 -8.03
C VAL A 181 -20.74 -3.08 -7.22
N THR A 182 -20.87 -2.81 -5.92
CA THR A 182 -19.76 -2.73 -4.98
C THR A 182 -19.96 -3.70 -3.83
N LYS A 183 -18.86 -4.15 -3.23
CA LYS A 183 -18.86 -4.80 -1.92
C LYS A 183 -17.88 -4.06 -1.03
N ASP A 184 -18.30 -3.74 0.18
CA ASP A 184 -17.46 -3.01 1.11
C ASP A 184 -16.21 -3.82 1.52
N LEU A 185 -15.17 -3.08 1.89
CA LEU A 185 -13.93 -3.57 2.49
C LEU A 185 -13.95 -3.22 3.98
N TRP A 186 -13.45 -4.12 4.82
CA TRP A 186 -13.33 -3.89 6.26
C TRP A 186 -12.54 -2.60 6.57
N SER A 187 -13.23 -1.66 7.22
CA SER A 187 -12.78 -0.28 7.39
C SER A 187 -12.21 0.04 8.77
N LEU A 188 -12.65 -0.68 9.82
CA LEU A 188 -12.20 -0.54 11.20
C LEU A 188 -10.90 -1.32 11.45
N ARG A 189 -9.77 -0.63 11.60
CA ARG A 189 -8.43 -1.23 11.69
C ARG A 189 -7.74 -0.82 12.98
N LEU A 190 -7.14 -1.78 13.67
CA LEU A 190 -6.18 -1.52 14.75
C LEU A 190 -4.79 -1.86 14.23
N ASN A 191 -4.03 -0.83 13.87
CA ASN A 191 -2.62 -0.96 13.53
C ASN A 191 -1.82 -0.93 14.84
N SER A 192 -0.86 -1.84 14.99
CA SER A 192 0.07 -1.81 16.11
C SER A 192 1.50 -2.06 15.62
N SER A 193 2.46 -1.39 16.27
CA SER A 193 3.89 -1.54 16.03
C SER A 193 4.60 -1.39 17.37
N PHE A 194 5.65 -2.17 17.62
CA PHE A 194 6.44 -2.04 18.85
C PHE A 194 7.88 -2.50 18.59
N SER A 195 8.80 -1.99 19.39
CA SER A 195 10.18 -2.44 19.44
C SER A 195 10.61 -2.64 20.88
N ALA A 196 11.26 -3.77 21.16
CA ALA A 196 11.75 -4.12 22.48
C ALA A 196 13.11 -4.81 22.39
N VAL A 197 14.01 -4.51 23.33
CA VAL A 197 15.33 -5.13 23.46
C VAL A 197 15.42 -5.77 24.84
N GLY A 198 15.43 -7.10 24.88
CA GLY A 198 15.27 -7.84 26.14
C GLY A 198 13.89 -7.55 26.76
N SER A 199 13.88 -7.09 28.01
CA SER A 199 12.67 -6.65 28.72
C SER A 199 12.33 -5.16 28.51
N LEU A 200 13.17 -4.39 27.83
CA LEU A 200 12.97 -2.96 27.63
C LEU A 200 12.09 -2.69 26.40
N LEU A 201 10.85 -2.25 26.61
CA LEU A 201 9.98 -1.72 25.56
C LEU A 201 10.46 -0.32 25.15
N GLN A 202 11.08 -0.21 23.98
CA GLN A 202 11.62 1.06 23.45
C GLN A 202 10.57 1.89 22.72
N TYR A 203 9.65 1.21 22.04
CA TYR A 203 8.60 1.82 21.22
C TYR A 203 7.33 0.97 21.28
N LEU A 204 6.17 1.62 21.34
CA LEU A 204 4.85 1.03 21.12
C LEU A 204 3.94 2.07 20.48
N GLN A 205 3.37 1.75 19.34
CA GLN A 205 2.32 2.51 18.67
C GLN A 205 1.05 1.67 18.61
N LEU A 206 -0.08 2.28 18.95
CA LEU A 206 -1.43 1.74 18.82
C LEU A 206 -2.26 2.77 18.07
N GLN A 207 -2.77 2.41 16.89
CA GLN A 207 -3.53 3.31 16.03
C GLN A 207 -4.85 2.67 15.62
N GLY A 208 -5.95 3.19 16.16
CA GLY A 208 -7.29 2.86 15.71
C GLY A 208 -7.66 3.74 14.51
N THR A 209 -8.08 3.13 13.40
CA THR A 209 -8.51 3.81 12.18
C THR A 209 -9.87 3.30 11.73
N GLU A 210 -10.76 4.21 11.38
CA GLU A 210 -12.01 3.93 10.67
C GLU A 210 -11.92 4.57 9.28
N GLN A 211 -11.78 3.76 8.22
CA GLN A 211 -11.60 4.24 6.84
C GLN A 211 -12.90 4.75 6.18
N ASN A 212 -14.06 4.37 6.71
CA ASN A 212 -15.38 4.66 6.15
C ASN A 212 -16.33 5.26 7.21
N PHE A 213 -15.86 6.27 7.93
CA PHE A 213 -16.57 6.84 9.08
C PHE A 213 -18.01 7.22 8.73
N LEU A 214 -18.96 6.56 9.42
CA LEU A 214 -20.42 6.70 9.22
C LEU A 214 -20.92 6.36 7.79
N GLY A 215 -20.19 5.51 7.05
CA GLY A 215 -20.47 5.12 5.68
C GLY A 215 -20.20 6.21 4.64
N ARG A 216 -19.46 7.27 4.99
CA ARG A 216 -19.31 8.50 4.16
C ARG A 216 -18.07 8.53 3.27
N GLY A 217 -17.24 7.48 3.29
CA GLY A 217 -15.94 7.46 2.63
C GLY A 217 -14.96 8.48 3.23
N LYS A 218 -15.00 8.67 4.54
CA LYS A 218 -14.13 9.57 5.31
C LYS A 218 -13.26 8.74 6.25
N LYS A 219 -11.97 9.07 6.34
CA LYS A 219 -11.06 8.46 7.31
C LYS A 219 -11.10 9.23 8.62
N LEU A 220 -11.17 8.53 9.74
CA LEU A 220 -10.84 9.03 11.07
C LEU A 220 -9.82 8.07 11.70
N ALA A 221 -8.78 8.59 12.35
CA ALA A 221 -7.86 7.77 13.13
C ALA A 221 -7.45 8.46 14.43
N VAL A 222 -7.15 7.65 15.45
CA VAL A 222 -6.55 8.05 16.72
C VAL A 222 -5.27 7.25 16.90
N ASP A 223 -4.19 7.95 17.25
CA ASP A 223 -2.85 7.41 17.42
C ASP A 223 -2.39 7.57 18.87
N PHE A 224 -1.88 6.51 19.46
CA PHE A 224 -1.13 6.54 20.70
C PHE A 224 0.27 6.00 20.43
N THR A 225 1.29 6.79 20.76
CA THR A 225 2.70 6.39 20.66
C THR A 225 3.38 6.53 22.02
N LEU A 226 4.01 5.46 22.49
CA LEU A 226 4.87 5.39 23.67
C LEU A 226 6.31 5.16 23.21
N ARG A 227 7.23 5.99 23.70
CA ARG A 227 8.69 5.86 23.58
C ARG A 227 9.32 5.81 24.97
N LEU A 228 10.63 5.59 25.05
CA LEU A 228 11.37 5.61 26.31
C LEU A 228 11.17 6.92 27.08
N ASP A 229 11.19 8.06 26.38
CA ASP A 229 11.08 9.40 26.94
C ASP A 229 9.69 10.04 26.82
N THR A 230 8.89 9.66 25.82
CA THR A 230 7.72 10.44 25.39
C THR A 230 6.44 9.60 25.29
N LEU A 231 5.32 10.23 25.60
CA LEU A 231 3.97 9.81 25.29
C LEU A 231 3.42 10.77 24.25
N SER A 232 2.84 10.26 23.17
CA SER A 232 2.17 11.09 22.16
C SER A 232 0.76 10.59 21.91
N PHE A 233 -0.16 11.55 21.83
CA PHE A 233 -1.55 11.34 21.47
C PHE A 233 -1.82 12.15 20.21
N GLY A 234 -2.31 11.48 19.17
CA GLY A 234 -2.60 12.10 17.89
C GLY A 234 -3.93 11.67 17.31
N GLN A 235 -4.36 12.42 16.30
CA GLN A 235 -5.53 12.10 15.50
C GLN A 235 -5.26 12.47 14.03
N SER A 236 -6.02 11.88 13.11
CA SER A 236 -6.07 12.33 11.73
C SER A 236 -7.48 12.19 11.15
N TYR A 237 -7.88 13.19 10.37
CA TYR A 237 -9.12 13.19 9.60
C TYR A 237 -8.84 13.34 8.11
N THR A 238 -9.58 12.62 7.26
CA THR A 238 -9.53 12.80 5.82
C THR A 238 -10.92 12.76 5.20
N ASP A 239 -11.22 13.80 4.43
CA ASP A 239 -12.44 13.95 3.66
C ASP A 239 -12.08 14.08 2.18
N PRO A 240 -12.20 13.01 1.37
CA PRO A 240 -11.89 13.08 -0.06
C PRO A 240 -12.82 13.98 -0.88
N ARG A 241 -14.02 14.30 -0.33
CA ARG A 241 -15.10 15.02 -1.03
C ARG A 241 -15.84 15.93 -0.03
N VAL A 242 -15.15 16.99 0.41
CA VAL A 242 -15.66 17.98 1.38
C VAL A 242 -17.01 18.52 0.90
N LEU A 243 -18.04 18.35 1.73
CA LEU A 243 -19.44 18.70 1.41
C LEU A 243 -19.97 18.09 0.10
N GLY A 244 -19.46 16.92 -0.30
CA GLY A 244 -19.80 16.27 -1.57
C GLY A 244 -19.14 16.87 -2.82
N SER A 245 -18.30 17.90 -2.64
CA SER A 245 -17.61 18.58 -3.74
C SER A 245 -16.37 17.81 -4.24
N ARG A 246 -15.68 18.37 -5.25
CA ARG A 246 -14.38 17.88 -5.73
C ARG A 246 -13.18 18.35 -4.88
N TRP A 247 -13.41 19.04 -3.77
CA TRP A 247 -12.36 19.39 -2.81
C TRP A 247 -12.13 18.28 -1.80
N SER A 248 -10.86 18.07 -1.42
CA SER A 248 -10.45 17.19 -0.34
C SER A 248 -9.81 17.98 0.80
N LEU A 249 -9.99 17.50 2.03
CA LEU A 249 -9.26 17.93 3.22
C LEU A 249 -8.53 16.72 3.81
N SER A 250 -7.26 16.87 4.14
CA SER A 250 -6.51 15.95 5.00
C SER A 250 -5.91 16.76 6.15
N GLU A 251 -6.09 16.30 7.37
CA GLU A 251 -5.55 16.96 8.55
C GLU A 251 -5.06 15.89 9.55
N SER A 252 -4.00 16.23 10.26
CA SER A 252 -3.46 15.44 11.36
C SER A 252 -2.78 16.33 12.38
N ALA A 253 -2.90 15.97 13.65
CA ALA A 253 -2.23 16.65 14.75
C ALA A 253 -1.92 15.64 15.86
N ALA A 254 -0.74 15.75 16.45
CA ALA A 254 -0.33 15.00 17.63
C ALA A 254 0.43 15.88 18.61
N ILE A 255 0.12 15.73 19.90
CA ILE A 255 0.82 16.37 21.01
C ILE A 255 1.84 15.37 21.56
N ILE A 256 3.02 15.85 21.96
CA ILE A 256 4.10 15.05 22.52
C ILE A 256 4.37 15.53 23.93
N ILE A 257 4.36 14.60 24.89
CA ILE A 257 4.45 14.85 26.33
C ILE A 257 5.66 14.06 26.86
N GLY A 258 6.55 14.72 27.60
CA GLY A 258 7.64 14.04 28.28
C GLY A 258 7.14 13.18 29.43
N ARG A 259 7.58 11.92 29.50
CA ARG A 259 7.16 10.93 30.50
C ARG A 259 7.62 11.27 31.91
N GLU A 260 8.86 11.74 32.03
CA GLU A 260 9.45 12.17 33.31
C GLU A 260 8.97 13.57 33.71
N SER A 261 8.88 14.47 32.73
CA SER A 261 8.52 15.89 32.97
C SER A 261 7.02 16.11 33.16
N GLY A 262 6.18 15.22 32.62
CA GLY A 262 4.72 15.36 32.58
C GLY A 262 4.22 16.54 31.74
N LYS A 263 5.11 17.21 31.00
CA LYS A 263 4.84 18.47 30.29
C LYS A 263 4.83 18.26 28.77
N PRO A 264 4.09 19.08 28.00
CA PRO A 264 4.24 19.12 26.56
C PRO A 264 5.68 19.46 26.17
N GLU A 265 6.31 18.61 25.35
CA GLU A 265 7.66 18.79 24.81
C GLU A 265 7.65 19.06 23.30
N GLY A 266 6.48 18.95 22.66
CA GLY A 266 6.37 19.11 21.22
C GLY A 266 4.96 18.92 20.67
N SER A 267 4.84 19.16 19.36
CA SER A 267 3.68 18.75 18.56
C SER A 267 4.11 18.54 17.11
N ARG A 268 3.36 17.70 16.40
CA ARG A 268 3.56 17.45 14.97
C ARG A 268 2.23 17.32 14.26
N GLY A 269 2.17 17.65 12.98
CA GLY A 269 0.93 17.59 12.24
C GLY A 269 1.03 18.11 10.82
N SER A 270 -0.11 18.09 10.13
CA SER A 270 -0.25 18.65 8.79
C SER A 270 -1.69 19.05 8.49
N VAL A 271 -1.86 20.03 7.61
CA VAL A 271 -3.15 20.38 7.01
C VAL A 271 -2.93 20.51 5.51
N ALA A 272 -3.75 19.83 4.71
CA ALA A 272 -3.73 19.89 3.26
C ALA A 272 -5.15 20.01 2.69
N VAL A 273 -5.36 21.01 1.84
CA VAL A 273 -6.59 21.19 1.06
C VAL A 273 -6.25 21.06 -0.42
N SER A 274 -6.99 20.26 -1.17
CA SER A 274 -6.74 20.06 -2.60
C SER A 274 -8.02 19.93 -3.42
N ARG A 275 -7.93 20.23 -4.71
CA ARG A 275 -8.89 19.76 -5.73
C ARG A 275 -8.11 18.92 -6.73
N PRO A 276 -8.13 17.58 -6.64
CA PRO A 276 -7.28 16.72 -7.45
C PRO A 276 -7.76 16.59 -8.91
N LEU A 277 -6.90 16.02 -9.77
CA LEU A 277 -7.30 15.50 -11.09
C LEU A 277 -8.09 14.20 -10.88
N TYR A 278 -9.39 14.32 -10.58
CA TYR A 278 -10.27 13.17 -10.30
C TYR A 278 -10.70 12.40 -11.56
N SER A 279 -10.40 12.91 -12.75
CA SER A 279 -10.60 12.22 -14.02
C SER A 279 -9.49 12.58 -15.02
N LEU A 280 -9.29 11.73 -16.03
CA LEU A 280 -8.42 11.99 -17.18
C LEU A 280 -8.87 13.23 -17.98
N SER A 281 -10.15 13.57 -17.92
CA SER A 281 -10.74 14.78 -18.50
C SER A 281 -10.63 16.02 -17.62
N THR A 282 -10.25 15.90 -16.35
CA THR A 282 -10.20 17.05 -15.42
C THR A 282 -9.11 18.04 -15.88
N PRO A 283 -9.44 19.30 -16.18
CA PRO A 283 -8.50 20.21 -16.85
C PRO A 283 -7.42 20.79 -15.93
N TRP A 284 -7.64 20.82 -14.61
CA TRP A 284 -6.70 21.37 -13.64
C TRP A 284 -6.89 20.81 -12.23
N SER A 285 -5.82 20.86 -11.44
CA SER A 285 -5.83 20.62 -9.99
C SER A 285 -5.08 21.72 -9.25
N THR A 286 -5.38 21.87 -7.96
CA THR A 286 -4.65 22.76 -7.05
C THR A 286 -4.51 22.09 -5.68
N SER A 287 -3.47 22.44 -4.93
CA SER A 287 -3.33 22.06 -3.52
C SER A 287 -2.60 23.14 -2.74
N ALA A 288 -2.96 23.27 -1.47
CA ALA A 288 -2.20 24.03 -0.48
C ALA A 288 -1.99 23.14 0.75
N SER A 289 -0.78 23.10 1.28
CA SER A 289 -0.46 22.31 2.47
C SER A 289 0.54 23.00 3.38
N VAL A 290 0.45 22.70 4.66
CA VAL A 290 1.45 23.01 5.69
C VAL A 290 1.65 21.76 6.55
N ALA A 291 2.88 21.49 6.96
CA ALA A 291 3.25 20.45 7.89
C ALA A 291 4.26 21.01 8.91
N TRP A 292 4.23 20.47 10.12
CA TRP A 292 5.19 20.82 11.17
C TRP A 292 5.60 19.59 11.98
N ASN A 293 6.85 19.57 12.43
CA ASN A 293 7.35 18.69 13.47
C ASN A 293 8.19 19.51 14.44
N VAL A 294 7.71 19.69 15.67
CA VAL A 294 8.46 20.32 16.75
C VAL A 294 8.53 19.32 17.88
N GLU A 295 9.68 18.69 18.11
CA GLU A 295 9.86 17.71 19.19
C GLU A 295 11.29 17.71 19.76
N THR A 296 11.46 17.20 20.98
CA THR A 296 12.79 16.94 21.55
C THR A 296 13.16 15.49 21.27
N ASN A 297 14.12 15.28 20.39
CA ASN A 297 14.66 13.98 20.03
C ASN A 297 15.74 13.56 21.02
N ARG A 298 15.66 12.31 21.51
CA ARG A 298 16.64 11.68 22.40
C ARG A 298 17.08 10.36 21.78
N VAL A 299 18.37 10.22 21.48
CA VAL A 299 18.91 9.00 20.87
C VAL A 299 19.43 8.07 21.96
N TYR A 300 19.02 6.81 21.93
CA TYR A 300 19.29 5.83 22.98
C TYR A 300 20.29 4.75 22.54
N ARG A 301 21.05 4.24 23.51
CA ARG A 301 21.79 2.97 23.41
C ARG A 301 21.39 2.07 24.57
N GLY A 302 20.50 1.12 24.31
CA GLY A 302 19.88 0.32 25.37
C GLY A 302 18.79 1.12 26.08
N ALA A 303 18.93 1.30 27.40
CA ALA A 303 18.03 2.11 28.23
C ALA A 303 18.47 3.57 28.36
N ASP A 304 19.76 3.85 28.16
CA ASP A 304 20.36 5.15 28.45
C ASP A 304 20.46 6.03 27.20
N ILE A 305 20.36 7.34 27.40
CA ILE A 305 20.64 8.33 26.35
C ILE A 305 22.10 8.18 25.93
N TRP A 306 22.34 8.07 24.63
CA TRP A 306 23.68 7.86 24.08
C TRP A 306 24.57 9.06 24.41
N GLN A 307 25.59 8.82 25.23
CA GLN A 307 26.66 9.76 25.51
C GLN A 307 27.68 9.77 24.36
N LEU A 308 27.82 10.92 23.70
CA LEU A 308 28.73 11.14 22.59
C LEU A 308 30.14 11.48 23.11
N PRO A 309 31.21 10.93 22.50
CA PRO A 309 32.58 11.08 22.99
C PRO A 309 33.18 12.45 22.57
N PHE A 310 32.76 13.52 23.23
CA PHE A 310 33.29 14.85 23.01
C PHE A 310 34.79 14.92 23.34
N PRO A 311 35.68 15.27 22.38
CA PRO A 311 37.13 15.20 22.59
C PRO A 311 37.67 16.15 23.67
N GLY A 312 36.98 17.27 23.92
CA GLY A 312 37.44 18.35 24.81
C GLY A 312 37.07 18.17 26.29
N GLY A 313 36.42 17.08 26.70
CA GLY A 313 36.05 16.88 28.10
C GLY A 313 34.88 15.92 28.32
N SER A 314 33.89 16.36 29.11
CA SER A 314 32.73 15.54 29.46
C SER A 314 31.89 15.15 28.23
N PRO A 315 31.35 13.92 28.17
CA PRO A 315 30.48 13.48 27.08
C PRO A 315 29.27 14.39 26.88
N VAL A 316 28.76 14.42 25.65
CA VAL A 316 27.56 15.17 25.28
C VAL A 316 26.39 14.19 25.11
N PRO A 317 25.27 14.32 25.83
CA PRO A 317 24.10 13.48 25.60
C PRO A 317 23.51 13.80 24.22
N TYR A 318 23.22 12.76 23.42
CA TYR A 318 22.62 12.91 22.09
C TYR A 318 21.12 13.27 22.22
N VAL A 319 20.87 14.53 22.55
CA VAL A 319 19.54 15.14 22.70
C VAL A 319 19.51 16.45 21.93
N TYR A 320 18.54 16.62 21.05
CA TYR A 320 18.35 17.83 20.26
C TYR A 320 16.87 18.15 20.06
N ARG A 321 16.56 19.43 19.93
CA ARG A 321 15.26 19.93 19.52
C ARG A 321 15.22 19.98 18.00
N THR A 322 14.18 19.41 17.41
CA THR A 322 13.82 19.54 16.01
C THR A 322 12.76 20.62 15.89
N GLU A 323 12.95 21.57 14.97
CA GLU A 323 11.91 22.49 14.50
C GLU A 323 11.85 22.43 12.98
N GLU A 324 10.89 21.66 12.47
CA GLU A 324 10.61 21.54 11.04
C GLU A 324 9.25 22.18 10.76
N VAL A 325 9.20 23.13 9.84
CA VAL A 325 7.95 23.67 9.28
C VAL A 325 8.11 23.76 7.77
N ALA A 326 7.20 23.15 7.02
CA ALA A 326 7.21 23.18 5.56
C ALA A 326 5.81 23.46 5.02
N GLY A 327 5.72 24.25 3.95
CA GLY A 327 4.44 24.54 3.32
C GLY A 327 4.57 24.97 1.88
N GLY A 328 3.47 24.91 1.14
CA GLY A 328 3.44 25.32 -0.26
C GLY A 328 2.07 25.25 -0.90
N VAL A 329 1.99 25.87 -2.08
CA VAL A 329 0.83 25.87 -2.96
C VAL A 329 1.27 25.38 -4.33
N SER A 330 0.52 24.44 -4.91
CA SER A 330 0.76 23.94 -6.26
C SER A 330 -0.48 24.08 -7.14
N TYR A 331 -0.26 24.38 -8.41
CA TYR A 331 -1.27 24.36 -9.46
C TYR A 331 -0.79 23.43 -10.57
N THR A 332 -1.69 22.62 -11.15
CA THR A 332 -1.37 21.77 -12.30
C THR A 332 -2.44 21.91 -13.36
N ARG A 333 -2.01 22.10 -14.61
CA ARG A 333 -2.86 22.07 -15.80
C ARG A 333 -2.68 20.74 -16.52
N SER A 334 -3.80 20.09 -16.86
CA SER A 334 -3.81 18.83 -17.59
C SER A 334 -4.22 19.04 -19.05
N PHE A 335 -3.49 18.41 -19.96
CA PHE A 335 -3.71 18.45 -21.40
C PHE A 335 -3.78 17.04 -22.00
N GLY A 336 -4.36 16.94 -23.20
CA GLY A 336 -4.49 15.71 -23.96
C GLY A 336 -5.51 14.71 -23.41
N TYR A 337 -5.74 13.65 -24.19
CA TYR A 337 -6.67 12.55 -23.89
C TYR A 337 -5.92 11.23 -23.68
N ARG A 338 -5.52 10.55 -24.77
CA ARG A 338 -4.69 9.33 -24.72
C ARG A 338 -3.25 9.60 -24.26
N TYR A 339 -2.64 10.68 -24.72
CA TYR A 339 -1.32 11.12 -24.23
C TYR A 339 -1.54 12.33 -23.33
N LYS A 340 -1.42 12.10 -22.02
CA LYS A 340 -1.67 13.09 -20.98
C LYS A 340 -0.40 13.86 -20.69
N TRP A 341 -0.52 15.18 -20.59
CA TRP A 341 0.55 16.08 -20.17
C TRP A 341 0.04 16.90 -19.00
N ASN A 342 0.55 16.64 -17.80
CA ASN A 342 0.23 17.40 -16.60
C ASN A 342 1.40 18.33 -16.28
N LEU A 343 1.25 19.62 -16.56
CA LEU A 343 2.25 20.65 -16.29
C LEU A 343 1.89 21.36 -14.98
N GLY A 344 2.76 21.27 -13.99
CA GLY A 344 2.54 21.81 -12.64
C GLY A 344 3.58 22.84 -12.23
N GLY A 345 3.17 23.80 -11.41
CA GLY A 345 4.04 24.75 -10.74
C GLY A 345 3.75 24.75 -9.24
N THR A 346 4.80 24.79 -8.42
CA THR A 346 4.72 24.86 -6.95
C THR A 346 5.52 26.04 -6.45
N LEU A 347 4.96 26.82 -5.54
CA LEU A 347 5.69 27.76 -4.68
C LEU A 347 5.65 27.20 -3.26
N GLY A 348 6.80 27.09 -2.61
CA GLY A 348 6.90 26.55 -1.27
C GLY A 348 8.02 27.17 -0.45
N ALA A 349 7.99 26.91 0.85
CA ALA A 349 9.07 27.26 1.75
C ALA A 349 9.18 26.20 2.86
N TYR A 350 10.38 26.04 3.39
CA TYR A 350 10.61 25.28 4.61
C TYR A 350 11.66 25.95 5.50
N HIS A 351 11.53 25.67 6.79
CA HIS A 351 12.47 25.96 7.86
C HIS A 351 12.77 24.64 8.57
N TYR A 352 14.02 24.22 8.56
CA TYR A 352 14.50 23.05 9.30
C TYR A 352 15.62 23.49 10.24
N ALA A 353 15.38 23.46 11.54
CA ALA A 353 16.38 23.76 12.56
C ALA A 353 16.56 22.58 13.53
N TYR A 354 17.81 22.35 13.93
CA TYR A 354 18.23 21.28 14.84
C TYR A 354 19.25 21.85 15.80
N ASP A 355 18.89 21.93 17.08
CA ASP A 355 19.72 22.56 18.10
C ASP A 355 19.73 21.75 19.41
N PRO A 356 20.81 21.79 20.20
CA PRO A 356 20.79 21.26 21.56
C PRO A 356 19.72 22.00 22.38
N PRO A 357 18.93 21.34 23.25
CA PRO A 357 17.92 22.03 24.03
C PRO A 357 18.54 23.13 24.90
N SER A 358 17.82 24.22 25.10
CA SER A 358 18.28 25.32 25.98
C SER A 358 18.51 24.89 27.44
N SER A 359 17.96 23.75 27.85
CA SER A 359 18.19 23.11 29.15
C SER A 359 19.42 22.18 29.21
N SER A 360 20.17 22.01 28.11
CA SER A 360 21.21 20.98 27.98
C SER A 360 22.49 21.22 28.80
N MET A 361 22.68 22.43 29.36
CA MET A 361 23.85 22.83 30.17
C MET A 361 25.21 22.66 29.46
N LEU A 362 25.22 22.50 28.14
CA LEU A 362 26.42 22.30 27.33
C LEU A 362 27.20 23.60 27.14
N SER A 363 28.53 23.51 27.17
CA SER A 363 29.41 24.63 26.80
C SER A 363 29.26 24.99 25.31
N GLU A 364 29.63 26.21 24.93
CA GLU A 364 29.59 26.66 23.53
C GLU A 364 30.43 25.75 22.61
N GLU A 365 31.57 25.26 23.09
CA GLU A 365 32.44 24.31 22.37
C GLU A 365 31.75 22.95 22.15
N GLN A 366 31.10 22.42 23.19
CA GLN A 366 30.31 21.18 23.08
C GLN A 366 29.15 21.34 22.09
N GLN A 367 28.43 22.47 22.14
CA GLN A 367 27.33 22.75 21.20
C GLN A 367 27.83 22.90 19.75
N ALA A 368 28.94 23.60 19.54
CA ALA A 368 29.53 23.80 18.21
C ALA A 368 30.05 22.48 17.61
N TRP A 369 30.67 21.62 18.41
CA TRP A 369 31.06 20.27 17.99
C TRP A 369 29.83 19.41 17.68
N PHE A 370 28.83 19.38 18.56
CA PHE A 370 27.65 18.56 18.40
C PHE A 370 26.83 18.94 17.15
N ARG A 371 26.64 20.24 16.90
CA ARG A 371 26.04 20.78 15.65
C ARG A 371 26.76 20.34 14.39
N ARG A 372 28.09 20.20 14.44
CA ARG A 372 28.92 19.89 13.26
C ARG A 372 29.02 18.39 12.96
N GLU A 373 29.14 17.55 13.99
CA GLU A 373 29.46 16.13 13.83
C GLU A 373 28.24 15.19 13.91
N TYR A 374 27.11 15.62 14.50
CA TYR A 374 25.97 14.72 14.76
C TYR A 374 24.59 15.29 14.46
N LEU A 375 24.36 16.60 14.54
CA LEU A 375 23.03 17.15 14.25
C LEU A 375 22.73 17.10 12.74
N PRO A 376 21.46 16.86 12.35
CA PRO A 376 21.04 17.03 10.96
C PRO A 376 21.30 18.45 10.48
N ARG A 377 21.55 18.61 9.18
CA ARG A 377 21.79 19.93 8.59
C ARG A 377 20.55 20.81 8.71
N ALA A 378 20.68 21.93 9.42
CA ALA A 378 19.69 23.00 9.41
C ALA A 378 19.64 23.68 8.02
N GLU A 379 18.44 24.01 7.55
CA GLU A 379 18.23 24.61 6.24
C GLU A 379 16.91 25.40 6.16
N ASP A 380 17.02 26.68 5.82
CA ASP A 380 15.91 27.51 5.36
C ASP A 380 15.90 27.57 3.83
N ALA A 381 14.74 27.43 3.18
CA ALA A 381 14.61 27.73 1.76
C ALA A 381 13.20 28.16 1.38
N GLY A 382 13.09 29.25 0.62
CA GLY A 382 11.94 29.52 -0.25
C GLY A 382 12.26 29.02 -1.66
N TYR A 383 11.34 28.30 -2.31
CA TYR A 383 11.59 27.71 -3.62
C TYR A 383 10.39 27.82 -4.58
N ALA A 384 10.72 27.87 -5.87
CA ALA A 384 9.80 27.61 -6.95
C ALA A 384 10.14 26.25 -7.59
N SER A 385 9.14 25.50 -8.02
CA SER A 385 9.32 24.25 -8.75
C SER A 385 8.39 24.14 -9.95
N LEU A 386 8.92 23.59 -11.04
CA LEU A 386 8.18 23.21 -12.24
C LEU A 386 8.17 21.69 -12.33
N SER A 387 7.01 21.10 -12.59
CA SER A 387 6.84 19.66 -12.76
C SER A 387 6.12 19.33 -14.07
N LEU A 388 6.49 18.22 -14.69
CA LEU A 388 5.83 17.64 -15.85
C LEU A 388 5.62 16.15 -15.61
N ARG A 389 4.36 15.69 -15.67
CA ARG A 389 4.03 14.28 -15.75
C ARG A 389 3.37 13.96 -17.10
N ALA A 390 4.08 13.24 -17.97
CA ALA A 390 3.64 12.83 -19.29
C ALA A 390 3.40 11.31 -19.34
N PHE A 391 2.21 10.85 -19.74
CA PHE A 391 1.90 9.41 -19.74
C PHE A 391 0.85 9.00 -20.80
N GLU A 392 0.89 7.73 -21.22
CA GLU A 392 -0.19 7.14 -22.00
C GLU A 392 -1.33 6.70 -21.07
N ALA A 393 -2.49 7.34 -21.16
CA ALA A 393 -3.72 7.00 -20.44
C ALA A 393 -4.44 5.78 -21.02
N ARG A 394 -3.67 4.72 -21.33
CA ARG A 394 -4.16 3.39 -21.67
C ARG A 394 -4.05 2.52 -20.42
N TYR A 395 -5.19 1.98 -19.98
CA TYR A 395 -5.27 1.13 -18.80
C TYR A 395 -5.81 -0.23 -19.20
N GLU A 396 -5.22 -1.29 -18.67
CA GLU A 396 -5.69 -2.66 -18.86
C GLU A 396 -6.02 -3.25 -17.48
N VAL A 397 -7.14 -3.97 -17.40
CA VAL A 397 -7.50 -4.74 -16.20
C VAL A 397 -6.88 -6.13 -16.34
N LEU A 398 -6.00 -6.49 -15.41
CA LEU A 398 -5.37 -7.80 -15.32
C LEU A 398 -5.81 -8.52 -14.05
N ARG A 399 -5.43 -9.80 -13.95
CA ARG A 399 -5.60 -10.65 -12.76
C ARG A 399 -4.36 -11.52 -12.55
N ASP A 400 -4.23 -12.03 -11.33
CA ASP A 400 -3.13 -12.88 -10.88
C ASP A 400 -1.74 -12.22 -10.98
N VAL A 401 -1.64 -10.90 -11.06
CA VAL A 401 -0.34 -10.21 -11.07
C VAL A 401 0.14 -10.11 -9.63
N ASP A 402 -0.50 -9.26 -8.82
CA ASP A 402 -0.17 -9.07 -7.41
C ASP A 402 -1.32 -9.48 -6.46
N SER A 403 -2.59 -9.39 -6.89
CA SER A 403 -3.78 -9.58 -6.06
C SER A 403 -4.50 -10.95 -6.14
N TYR A 404 -3.86 -12.00 -6.68
CA TYR A 404 -4.35 -13.40 -6.70
C TYR A 404 -5.88 -13.52 -6.95
N ALA A 405 -6.29 -13.50 -8.22
CA ALA A 405 -7.66 -13.48 -8.75
C ALA A 405 -8.52 -12.19 -8.67
N LEU A 406 -8.16 -11.13 -7.92
CA LEU A 406 -8.92 -9.86 -7.99
C LEU A 406 -8.55 -9.01 -9.22
N SER A 407 -9.42 -8.05 -9.60
CA SER A 407 -9.23 -7.19 -10.78
C SER A 407 -8.30 -5.99 -10.56
N GLU A 408 -7.18 -5.96 -11.27
CA GLU A 408 -6.04 -5.04 -11.07
C GLU A 408 -5.87 -4.04 -12.23
N ASP A 409 -5.67 -2.76 -11.94
CA ASP A 409 -5.46 -1.73 -12.99
C ASP A 409 -3.98 -1.45 -13.28
N PHE A 410 -3.57 -1.68 -14.53
CA PHE A 410 -2.22 -1.36 -14.99
C PHE A 410 -2.23 -0.27 -16.06
N GLN A 411 -1.60 0.89 -15.77
CA GLN A 411 -1.31 1.90 -16.80
C GLN A 411 -0.17 1.42 -17.71
N MET A 412 -0.49 1.31 -19.00
CA MET A 412 0.33 0.74 -20.06
C MET A 412 1.08 1.84 -20.84
N GLY A 413 2.14 1.44 -21.55
CA GLY A 413 3.01 2.37 -22.27
C GLY A 413 3.90 3.17 -21.33
N HIS A 414 4.20 4.41 -21.72
CA HIS A 414 5.12 5.27 -20.98
C HIS A 414 4.45 6.04 -19.84
N SER A 415 5.25 6.38 -18.83
CA SER A 415 4.98 7.41 -17.83
C SER A 415 6.32 8.07 -17.49
N VAL A 416 6.43 9.38 -17.66
CA VAL A 416 7.62 10.17 -17.37
C VAL A 416 7.24 11.29 -16.42
N SER A 417 8.03 11.48 -15.37
CA SER A 417 7.93 12.55 -14.40
C SER A 417 9.24 13.34 -14.43
N VAL A 418 9.16 14.66 -14.57
CA VAL A 418 10.30 15.58 -14.49
C VAL A 418 9.95 16.66 -13.48
N THR A 419 10.84 16.89 -12.51
CA THR A 419 10.70 17.97 -11.53
C THR A 419 11.98 18.79 -11.52
N LEU A 420 11.84 20.11 -11.64
CA LEU A 420 12.90 21.09 -11.47
C LEU A 420 12.53 21.95 -10.26
N ARG A 421 13.46 22.19 -9.34
CA ARG A 421 13.28 23.02 -8.14
C ARG A 421 14.42 24.04 -8.10
N TYR A 422 14.09 25.30 -7.84
CA TYR A 422 15.05 26.39 -7.68
C TYR A 422 14.71 27.16 -6.41
N ALA A 423 15.67 27.22 -5.49
CA ALA A 423 15.60 28.00 -4.26
C ALA A 423 16.54 29.21 -4.40
N PRO A 424 16.02 30.42 -4.70
CA PRO A 424 16.82 31.65 -4.69
C PRO A 424 17.15 32.09 -3.25
N PRO A 425 18.28 32.80 -3.03
CA PRO A 425 18.62 33.39 -1.75
C PRO A 425 17.79 34.65 -1.53
N VAL A 426 16.53 34.51 -1.12
CA VAL A 426 15.60 35.63 -0.88
C VAL A 426 15.90 36.35 0.44
N PHE A 427 16.48 35.61 1.41
CA PHE A 427 16.94 36.14 2.69
C PHE A 427 18.35 35.62 2.99
N ASP A 428 19.13 36.37 3.77
CA ASP A 428 20.57 36.12 3.99
C ASP A 428 20.90 34.73 4.58
N SER A 429 19.97 34.08 5.28
CA SER A 429 20.12 32.71 5.82
C SER A 429 19.61 31.59 4.89
N THR A 430 18.95 31.92 3.78
CA THR A 430 18.31 30.90 2.92
C THR A 430 19.29 30.20 1.97
N SER A 431 19.14 28.88 1.85
CA SER A 431 19.96 28.06 0.96
C SER A 431 19.67 28.34 -0.51
N HIS A 432 20.71 28.72 -1.24
CA HIS A 432 20.68 28.87 -2.70
C HIS A 432 21.00 27.54 -3.38
N PHE A 433 20.03 26.95 -4.08
CA PHE A 433 20.26 25.72 -4.84
C PHE A 433 19.36 25.55 -6.07
N ALA A 434 19.81 24.71 -6.99
CA ALA A 434 18.99 24.14 -8.04
C ALA A 434 19.00 22.61 -7.91
N GLU A 435 17.86 21.99 -8.20
CA GLU A 435 17.66 20.56 -8.07
C GLU A 435 16.79 20.05 -9.22
N ALA A 436 17.16 18.90 -9.78
CA ALA A 436 16.49 18.31 -10.92
C ALA A 436 16.33 16.81 -10.70
N GLY A 437 15.12 16.30 -10.95
CA GLY A 437 14.82 14.88 -10.91
C GLY A 437 14.01 14.45 -12.12
N VAL A 438 14.33 13.26 -12.63
CA VAL A 438 13.64 12.60 -13.75
C VAL A 438 13.34 11.17 -13.34
N ALA A 439 12.09 10.74 -13.49
CA ALA A 439 11.67 9.35 -13.38
C ALA A 439 10.94 8.92 -14.65
N GLY A 440 11.27 7.74 -15.16
CA GLY A 440 10.69 7.17 -16.37
C GLY A 440 10.28 5.73 -16.13
N ARG A 441 9.09 5.37 -16.59
CA ARG A 441 8.54 4.01 -16.53
C ARG A 441 7.96 3.65 -17.90
N TYR A 442 8.22 2.43 -18.37
CA TYR A 442 7.55 1.86 -19.53
C TYR A 442 6.96 0.50 -19.18
N ARG A 443 5.68 0.26 -19.53
CA ARG A 443 5.00 -1.03 -19.31
C ARG A 443 4.47 -1.59 -20.61
N LEU A 444 4.87 -2.83 -20.85
CA LEU A 444 4.72 -3.62 -22.06
C LEU A 444 3.97 -4.89 -21.70
N ARG A 445 2.94 -5.24 -22.48
CA ARG A 445 2.27 -6.54 -22.39
C ARG A 445 2.41 -7.27 -23.72
N LEU A 446 2.81 -8.54 -23.66
CA LEU A 446 2.93 -9.44 -24.81
C LEU A 446 2.19 -10.74 -24.49
N GLY A 447 0.96 -10.88 -24.99
CA GLY A 447 0.06 -11.95 -24.59
C GLY A 447 -0.31 -11.86 -23.11
N GLU A 448 0.09 -12.85 -22.32
CA GLU A 448 -0.04 -12.81 -20.85
C GLU A 448 1.19 -12.23 -20.13
N ALA A 449 2.33 -12.09 -20.81
CA ALA A 449 3.54 -11.55 -20.18
C ALA A 449 3.40 -10.04 -19.94
N LEU A 450 3.86 -9.57 -18.77
CA LEU A 450 3.89 -8.14 -18.43
C LEU A 450 5.31 -7.74 -18.02
N THR A 451 5.89 -6.78 -18.71
CA THR A 451 7.20 -6.21 -18.41
C THR A 451 7.02 -4.76 -17.98
N THR A 452 7.57 -4.38 -16.83
CA THR A 452 7.69 -2.98 -16.38
C THR A 452 9.15 -2.64 -16.21
N MET A 453 9.63 -1.64 -16.93
CA MET A 453 10.96 -1.05 -16.78
C MET A 453 10.79 0.32 -16.11
N SER A 454 11.58 0.61 -15.09
CA SER A 454 11.62 1.90 -14.40
C SER A 454 13.06 2.39 -14.26
N ALA A 455 13.27 3.69 -14.34
CA ALA A 455 14.53 4.34 -14.00
C ALA A 455 14.27 5.74 -13.44
N ALA A 456 15.05 6.17 -12.46
CA ALA A 456 15.00 7.53 -11.94
C ALA A 456 16.39 8.06 -11.60
N THR A 457 16.54 9.38 -11.64
CA THR A 457 17.73 10.10 -11.24
C THR A 457 17.34 11.44 -10.61
N ALA A 458 18.09 11.87 -9.60
CA ALA A 458 18.00 13.18 -8.99
C ALA A 458 19.40 13.70 -8.67
N ILE A 459 19.56 15.01 -8.86
CA ILE A 459 20.78 15.74 -8.54
C ILE A 459 20.41 17.09 -7.92
N ARG A 460 21.07 17.45 -6.82
CA ARG A 460 21.03 18.79 -6.25
C ARG A 460 22.40 19.46 -6.45
N ARG A 461 22.37 20.77 -6.73
CA ARG A 461 23.56 21.62 -6.80
C ARG A 461 23.36 22.83 -5.92
N GLN A 462 24.21 22.97 -4.89
CA GLN A 462 24.33 24.20 -4.14
C GLN A 462 24.93 25.28 -5.05
N LEU A 463 24.39 26.49 -4.95
CA LEU A 463 24.77 27.66 -5.73
C LEU A 463 25.31 28.75 -4.79
N GLY A 464 26.07 29.69 -5.33
CA GLY A 464 26.73 30.73 -4.53
C GLY A 464 27.94 30.20 -3.76
N GLU A 465 28.10 30.64 -2.51
CA GLU A 465 29.19 30.20 -1.64
C GLU A 465 29.02 28.73 -1.22
N GLY A 466 30.10 27.94 -1.22
CA GLY A 466 30.02 26.50 -1.02
C GLY A 466 29.41 25.72 -2.19
N ALA A 467 29.45 26.25 -3.42
CA ALA A 467 28.91 25.59 -4.61
C ALA A 467 29.49 24.17 -4.82
N GLY A 468 28.59 23.19 -4.91
CA GLY A 468 28.94 21.77 -5.02
C GLY A 468 27.74 20.91 -5.40
N TRP A 469 27.98 19.64 -5.71
CA TRP A 469 26.92 18.66 -5.96
C TRP A 469 26.61 17.89 -4.69
N THR A 470 25.32 17.68 -4.42
CA THR A 470 24.80 16.89 -3.31
C THR A 470 23.54 16.14 -3.75
N ASN A 471 23.02 15.24 -2.90
CA ASN A 471 21.82 14.44 -3.16
C ASN A 471 21.81 13.81 -4.57
N ARG A 472 22.92 13.16 -4.94
CA ARG A 472 23.05 12.50 -6.25
C ARG A 472 22.55 11.06 -6.11
N ARG A 473 21.32 10.81 -6.54
CA ARG A 473 20.72 9.46 -6.50
C ARG A 473 20.31 9.02 -7.89
N TRP A 474 20.49 7.74 -8.19
CA TRP A 474 19.82 7.12 -9.32
C TRP A 474 19.41 5.69 -8.96
N ALA A 475 18.33 5.23 -9.59
CA ALA A 475 17.83 3.88 -9.40
C ALA A 475 17.25 3.34 -10.70
N THR A 476 17.33 2.02 -10.88
CA THR A 476 16.71 1.29 -11.99
C THR A 476 15.99 0.07 -11.46
N GLU A 477 14.91 -0.31 -12.14
CA GLU A 477 14.12 -1.48 -11.79
C GLU A 477 13.55 -2.15 -13.03
N LEU A 478 13.57 -3.48 -13.05
CA LEU A 478 12.90 -4.31 -14.03
C LEU A 478 11.99 -5.29 -13.28
N VAL A 479 10.70 -5.30 -13.63
CA VAL A 479 9.73 -6.30 -13.18
C VAL A 479 9.24 -7.07 -14.40
N GLN A 480 9.36 -8.39 -14.37
CA GLN A 480 8.88 -9.30 -15.40
C GLN A 480 7.89 -10.29 -14.81
N VAL A 481 6.70 -10.35 -15.38
CA VAL A 481 5.66 -11.37 -15.12
C VAL A 481 5.60 -12.26 -16.36
N SER A 482 5.73 -13.57 -16.19
CA SER A 482 5.64 -14.52 -17.31
C SER A 482 4.19 -14.81 -17.70
N PRO A 483 3.95 -15.38 -18.90
CA PRO A 483 2.72 -16.13 -19.17
C PRO A 483 2.52 -17.25 -18.15
N LYS A 484 1.30 -17.79 -18.05
CA LYS A 484 1.04 -18.92 -17.16
C LYS A 484 1.80 -20.18 -17.60
N VAL A 485 2.46 -20.83 -16.65
CA VAL A 485 3.23 -22.08 -16.81
C VAL A 485 2.81 -23.01 -15.69
N LEU A 486 2.34 -24.22 -16.02
CA LEU A 486 1.78 -25.19 -15.06
C LEU A 486 0.69 -24.59 -14.16
N GLY A 487 -0.14 -23.69 -14.72
CA GLY A 487 -1.19 -22.95 -14.00
C GLY A 487 -0.69 -21.78 -13.14
N GLY A 488 0.57 -21.81 -12.69
CA GLY A 488 1.25 -20.70 -12.03
C GLY A 488 1.90 -19.72 -13.01
N ARG A 489 2.80 -18.86 -12.54
CA ARG A 489 3.64 -17.94 -13.33
C ARG A 489 4.90 -17.54 -12.58
N PHE A 490 5.95 -17.18 -13.31
CA PHE A 490 7.14 -16.57 -12.76
C PHE A 490 6.96 -15.05 -12.64
N VAL A 491 7.41 -14.48 -11.53
CA VAL A 491 7.56 -13.05 -11.31
C VAL A 491 9.01 -12.79 -10.90
N ALA A 492 9.75 -12.08 -11.75
CA ALA A 492 11.11 -11.64 -11.47
C ALA A 492 11.14 -10.13 -11.27
N ARG A 493 11.93 -9.68 -10.30
CA ARG A 493 12.23 -8.27 -10.05
C ARG A 493 13.74 -8.10 -9.88
N GLY A 494 14.31 -7.10 -10.53
CA GLY A 494 15.65 -6.61 -10.23
C GLY A 494 15.58 -5.12 -9.92
N VAL A 495 16.27 -4.66 -8.87
CA VAL A 495 16.41 -3.24 -8.53
C VAL A 495 17.86 -2.93 -8.19
N LEU A 496 18.35 -1.79 -8.68
CA LEU A 496 19.61 -1.17 -8.29
C LEU A 496 19.29 0.26 -7.85
N ASP A 497 19.69 0.65 -6.65
CA ASP A 497 19.52 1.99 -6.08
C ASP A 497 20.87 2.47 -5.56
N VAL A 498 21.29 3.66 -5.98
CA VAL A 498 22.64 4.20 -5.73
C VAL A 498 22.50 5.62 -5.21
N ASN A 499 22.87 5.81 -3.94
CA ASN A 499 22.93 7.10 -3.27
C ASN A 499 24.38 7.60 -3.19
N ILE A 500 24.63 8.87 -3.50
CA ILE A 500 25.96 9.49 -3.49
C ILE A 500 25.83 10.93 -2.97
N ASP A 501 26.68 11.30 -2.01
CA ASP A 501 26.72 12.63 -1.35
C ASP A 501 25.35 13.14 -0.87
N ASP A 502 24.58 12.26 -0.23
CA ASP A 502 23.28 12.59 0.36
C ASP A 502 23.47 13.48 1.61
N LEU A 503 22.82 14.64 1.63
CA LEU A 503 22.87 15.59 2.75
C LEU A 503 22.34 15.01 4.07
N PHE A 504 21.53 13.95 4.00
CA PHE A 504 20.98 13.26 5.17
C PHE A 504 21.68 11.92 5.45
N ASP A 505 22.77 11.64 4.74
CA ASP A 505 23.56 10.39 4.76
C ASP A 505 22.73 9.09 4.82
N ARG A 506 21.62 9.05 4.06
CA ARG A 506 20.66 7.93 4.13
C ARG A 506 21.30 6.59 3.76
N VAL A 507 21.25 5.68 4.72
CA VAL A 507 21.59 4.26 4.57
C VAL A 507 20.36 3.46 4.14
N THR A 508 20.56 2.48 3.26
CA THR A 508 19.57 1.46 2.90
C THR A 508 19.81 0.20 3.71
N LEU A 509 18.75 -0.40 4.24
CA LEU A 509 18.80 -1.64 5.01
C LEU A 509 18.20 -2.80 4.19
N LEU A 510 18.76 -4.00 4.34
CA LEU A 510 18.32 -5.20 3.65
C LEU A 510 18.34 -6.41 4.60
N GLY A 511 17.30 -7.23 4.52
CA GLY A 511 17.16 -8.48 5.28
C GLY A 511 15.72 -8.77 5.68
N GLY A 512 15.40 -10.04 5.97
CA GLY A 512 14.07 -10.48 6.39
C GLY A 512 12.96 -10.07 5.40
N GLY A 513 12.00 -9.27 5.88
CA GLY A 513 10.85 -8.82 5.08
C GLY A 513 11.18 -7.79 3.99
N ASN A 514 12.35 -7.14 4.06
CA ASN A 514 12.71 -5.99 3.22
C ASN A 514 13.29 -6.38 1.84
N GLY A 515 13.20 -7.65 1.44
CA GLY A 515 13.54 -8.10 0.09
C GLY A 515 14.40 -9.36 0.02
N LEU A 516 15.17 -9.66 1.07
CA LEU A 516 16.07 -10.82 1.13
C LEU A 516 15.61 -11.78 2.23
N ARG A 517 14.69 -12.69 1.89
CA ARG A 517 13.99 -13.53 2.87
C ARG A 517 14.89 -14.65 3.40
N GLY A 518 14.71 -15.01 4.67
CA GLY A 518 15.53 -16.02 5.36
C GLY A 518 16.83 -15.48 5.95
N ALA A 519 17.31 -14.31 5.52
CA ALA A 519 18.33 -13.56 6.24
C ALA A 519 17.72 -12.86 7.47
N ALA A 520 18.55 -12.49 8.45
CA ALA A 520 18.08 -11.69 9.58
C ALA A 520 17.57 -10.31 9.12
N ALA A 521 16.62 -9.73 9.86
CA ALA A 521 16.09 -8.41 9.54
C ALA A 521 17.20 -7.35 9.61
N ASP A 522 17.27 -6.49 8.59
CA ASP A 522 18.22 -5.37 8.48
C ASP A 522 19.70 -5.75 8.72
N ALA A 523 20.06 -7.00 8.39
CA ALA A 523 21.41 -7.55 8.59
C ALA A 523 22.49 -6.91 7.71
N TYR A 524 22.09 -6.32 6.58
CA TYR A 524 22.99 -5.67 5.63
C TYR A 524 22.60 -4.20 5.48
N SER A 525 23.60 -3.33 5.40
CA SER A 525 23.41 -1.89 5.32
C SER A 525 24.43 -1.23 4.38
N GLY A 526 24.01 -0.18 3.68
CA GLY A 526 24.90 0.63 2.85
C GLY A 526 24.17 1.72 2.06
N LYS A 527 24.93 2.64 1.45
CA LYS A 527 24.39 3.75 0.65
C LYS A 527 23.86 3.29 -0.72
N ARG A 528 24.12 2.04 -1.11
CA ARG A 528 23.68 1.42 -2.36
C ARG A 528 22.98 0.09 -2.08
N LEU A 529 22.06 -0.29 -2.94
CA LEU A 529 21.31 -1.55 -2.89
C LEU A 529 21.29 -2.19 -4.27
N LEU A 530 21.62 -3.48 -4.34
CA LEU A 530 21.35 -4.35 -5.47
C LEU A 530 20.49 -5.51 -4.97
N LEU A 531 19.32 -5.73 -5.55
CA LEU A 531 18.41 -6.80 -5.14
C LEU A 531 17.72 -7.43 -6.35
N VAL A 532 17.71 -8.75 -6.39
CA VAL A 532 16.99 -9.58 -7.36
C VAL A 532 16.08 -10.54 -6.59
N ASN A 533 14.82 -10.61 -7.00
CA ASN A 533 13.82 -11.54 -6.50
C ASN A 533 13.25 -12.33 -7.67
N VAL A 534 13.15 -13.65 -7.54
CA VAL A 534 12.47 -14.52 -8.51
C VAL A 534 11.49 -15.39 -7.74
N GLU A 535 10.21 -15.28 -8.06
CA GLU A 535 9.13 -16.09 -7.49
C GLU A 535 8.48 -16.93 -8.59
N TYR A 536 8.20 -18.21 -8.32
CA TYR A 536 7.14 -18.95 -9.00
C TYR A 536 5.89 -18.92 -8.12
N ARG A 537 4.83 -18.28 -8.62
CA ARG A 537 3.51 -18.11 -7.97
C ARG A 537 2.54 -19.15 -8.55
N SER A 538 1.87 -19.97 -7.73
CA SER A 538 0.91 -20.99 -8.22
C SER A 538 -0.38 -20.37 -8.79
N LYS A 539 -1.24 -21.18 -9.46
CA LYS A 539 -2.65 -20.80 -9.63
C LYS A 539 -3.25 -20.52 -8.22
N PRO A 540 -4.03 -19.45 -8.01
CA PRO A 540 -4.84 -19.32 -6.80
C PRO A 540 -5.85 -20.46 -6.72
N LEU A 541 -5.96 -21.07 -5.54
CA LEU A 541 -7.09 -21.92 -5.15
C LEU A 541 -8.09 -21.05 -4.40
N VAL A 542 -9.30 -20.91 -4.94
CA VAL A 542 -10.40 -20.19 -4.27
C VAL A 542 -11.18 -21.18 -3.41
N VAL A 543 -11.04 -21.07 -2.09
CA VAL A 543 -11.77 -21.90 -1.11
C VAL A 543 -12.88 -21.05 -0.49
N ARG A 544 -14.09 -21.23 -1.02
CA ARG A 544 -15.27 -20.36 -0.78
C ARG A 544 -15.01 -18.92 -1.22
N THR A 545 -14.40 -18.10 -0.35
CA THR A 545 -14.02 -16.71 -0.64
C THR A 545 -12.60 -16.37 -0.21
N VAL A 546 -11.85 -17.35 0.31
CA VAL A 546 -10.42 -17.21 0.64
C VAL A 546 -9.61 -17.63 -0.57
N HIS A 547 -8.69 -16.80 -1.04
CA HIS A 547 -7.79 -17.19 -2.14
C HIS A 547 -6.44 -17.60 -1.54
N VAL A 548 -5.99 -18.82 -1.86
CA VAL A 548 -4.77 -19.41 -1.34
C VAL A 548 -3.81 -19.73 -2.48
N GLY A 549 -2.52 -19.42 -2.33
CA GLY A 549 -1.51 -19.70 -3.34
C GLY A 549 -0.16 -20.08 -2.74
N GLY A 550 0.55 -20.98 -3.43
CA GLY A 550 1.92 -21.36 -3.09
C GLY A 550 2.95 -20.50 -3.84
N VAL A 551 4.09 -20.26 -3.21
CA VAL A 551 5.24 -19.57 -3.79
C VAL A 551 6.50 -20.42 -3.59
N LEU A 552 7.31 -20.55 -4.64
CA LEU A 552 8.73 -20.90 -4.52
C LEU A 552 9.54 -19.65 -4.86
N PHE A 553 10.63 -19.37 -4.14
CA PHE A 553 11.43 -18.18 -4.42
C PHE A 553 12.94 -18.39 -4.35
N PHE A 554 13.64 -17.53 -5.08
CA PHE A 554 15.06 -17.25 -4.97
C PHE A 554 15.24 -15.73 -4.82
N ASP A 555 15.89 -15.30 -3.75
CA ASP A 555 16.27 -13.91 -3.53
C ASP A 555 17.80 -13.80 -3.57
N SER A 556 18.30 -12.67 -4.07
CA SER A 556 19.73 -12.40 -4.16
C SER A 556 19.98 -10.90 -4.01
N GLY A 557 20.66 -10.46 -2.95
CA GLY A 557 20.85 -9.02 -2.73
C GLY A 557 22.06 -8.65 -1.89
N SER A 558 22.37 -7.35 -1.94
CA SER A 558 23.45 -6.71 -1.21
C SER A 558 23.07 -5.26 -0.92
N ALA A 559 23.25 -4.82 0.32
CA ALA A 559 23.33 -3.40 0.67
C ALA A 559 24.80 -3.08 0.96
N PHE A 560 25.36 -2.07 0.29
CA PHE A 560 26.80 -1.86 0.20
C PHE A 560 27.18 -0.40 -0.01
N ASP A 561 28.42 -0.04 0.34
CA ASP A 561 28.98 1.29 0.10
C ASP A 561 29.91 1.31 -1.14
N ASP A 562 30.85 0.36 -1.23
CA ASP A 562 31.82 0.30 -2.33
C ASP A 562 31.48 -0.76 -3.39
N GLN A 563 31.60 -2.04 -3.04
CA GLN A 563 31.31 -3.19 -3.92
C GLN A 563 30.22 -4.08 -3.29
N PRO A 564 29.33 -4.68 -4.11
CA PRO A 564 28.28 -5.55 -3.59
C PRO A 564 28.84 -6.92 -3.18
N ASP A 565 28.64 -7.29 -1.92
CA ASP A 565 28.76 -8.68 -1.46
C ASP A 565 27.37 -9.34 -1.52
N MET A 566 27.20 -10.31 -2.42
CA MET A 566 25.88 -10.82 -2.81
C MET A 566 25.46 -12.00 -1.94
N VAL A 567 24.42 -11.83 -1.14
CA VAL A 567 23.80 -12.90 -0.36
C VAL A 567 22.64 -13.50 -1.12
N HIS A 568 22.59 -14.83 -1.19
CA HIS A 568 21.57 -15.61 -1.88
C HIS A 568 20.72 -16.39 -0.89
N SER A 569 19.41 -16.44 -1.12
CA SER A 569 18.50 -17.33 -0.39
C SER A 569 17.49 -17.99 -1.32
N VAL A 570 16.98 -19.14 -0.87
CA VAL A 570 15.87 -19.86 -1.51
C VAL A 570 14.80 -20.15 -0.48
N GLY A 571 13.55 -20.32 -0.90
CA GLY A 571 12.51 -20.65 0.05
C GLY A 571 11.16 -20.99 -0.55
N VAL A 572 10.22 -21.20 0.37
CA VAL A 572 8.83 -21.51 0.09
C VAL A 572 7.93 -20.49 0.78
N GLY A 573 6.79 -20.20 0.19
CA GLY A 573 5.85 -19.21 0.68
C GLY A 573 4.40 -19.63 0.51
N LEU A 574 3.56 -19.13 1.40
CA LEU A 574 2.10 -19.17 1.28
C LEU A 574 1.58 -17.74 1.08
N ARG A 575 0.61 -17.59 0.19
CA ARG A 575 -0.18 -16.37 -0.02
C ARG A 575 -1.61 -16.66 0.38
N VAL A 576 -2.19 -15.83 1.24
CA VAL A 576 -3.58 -15.96 1.70
C VAL A 576 -4.26 -14.61 1.59
N LEU A 577 -5.31 -14.53 0.79
CA LEU A 577 -6.11 -13.33 0.58
C LEU A 577 -7.51 -13.55 1.13
N PHE A 578 -8.00 -12.55 1.86
CA PHE A 578 -9.36 -12.49 2.38
C PHE A 578 -10.00 -11.21 1.84
N PRO A 579 -10.63 -11.21 0.64
CA PRO A 579 -11.07 -10.01 -0.05
C PRO A 579 -11.92 -9.05 0.81
N GLN A 580 -12.74 -9.59 1.71
CA GLN A 580 -13.58 -8.86 2.67
C GLN A 580 -12.74 -7.97 3.62
N PHE A 581 -11.54 -8.43 4.02
CA PHE A 581 -10.70 -7.78 5.03
C PHE A 581 -9.50 -7.05 4.41
N ASN A 582 -8.98 -7.53 3.28
CA ASN A 582 -7.88 -6.92 2.55
C ASN A 582 -7.95 -7.29 1.06
N VAL A 583 -7.64 -6.33 0.17
CA VAL A 583 -7.48 -6.57 -1.29
C VAL A 583 -6.06 -6.99 -1.67
N VAL A 584 -5.16 -7.05 -0.68
CA VAL A 584 -3.75 -7.40 -0.81
C VAL A 584 -3.46 -8.68 -0.01
N PRO A 585 -2.77 -9.70 -0.58
CA PRO A 585 -2.55 -10.96 0.11
C PRO A 585 -1.60 -10.81 1.30
N PHE A 586 -1.83 -11.65 2.32
CA PHE A 586 -0.86 -11.92 3.37
C PHE A 586 0.16 -12.93 2.86
N ARG A 587 1.43 -12.71 3.21
CA ARG A 587 2.61 -13.47 2.79
C ARG A 587 3.21 -14.15 4.02
N PHE A 588 3.35 -15.46 3.97
CA PHE A 588 4.05 -16.27 4.98
C PHE A 588 5.19 -16.98 4.26
N ASP A 589 6.41 -16.46 4.39
CA ASP A 589 7.59 -16.99 3.69
C ASP A 589 8.56 -17.63 4.68
N PHE A 590 9.19 -18.74 4.28
CA PHE A 590 10.31 -19.38 4.96
C PHE A 590 11.51 -19.43 4.00
N GLY A 591 12.58 -18.72 4.35
CA GLY A 591 13.80 -18.63 3.53
C GLY A 591 15.00 -19.36 4.13
N TYR A 592 15.94 -19.75 3.28
CA TYR A 592 17.20 -20.40 3.64
C TYR A 592 18.35 -19.69 2.93
N VAL A 593 19.23 -19.04 3.70
CA VAL A 593 20.44 -18.40 3.19
C VAL A 593 21.47 -19.46 2.78
N LEU A 594 21.96 -19.35 1.55
CA LEU A 594 22.85 -20.33 0.93
C LEU A 594 24.32 -20.11 1.32
N ASN A 595 24.80 -18.86 1.16
CA ASN A 595 26.23 -18.51 1.15
C ASN A 595 26.70 -17.59 2.28
N ASP A 596 25.85 -17.29 3.27
CA ASP A 596 26.18 -16.46 4.44
C ASP A 596 25.53 -17.04 5.72
N THR A 597 25.77 -16.37 6.84
CA THR A 597 25.33 -16.67 8.21
C THR A 597 23.84 -16.91 8.26
N ARG A 598 23.47 -18.13 8.64
CA ARG A 598 22.07 -18.56 8.70
C ARG A 598 21.51 -18.25 10.09
N PRO A 599 20.51 -17.36 10.23
CA PRO A 599 19.95 -17.03 11.53
C PRO A 599 19.18 -18.24 12.12
N PRO A 600 18.79 -18.20 13.41
CA PRO A 600 17.96 -19.24 14.02
C PRO A 600 16.69 -19.51 13.21
N VAL A 601 16.15 -20.74 13.26
CA VAL A 601 15.04 -21.18 12.41
C VAL A 601 13.80 -20.27 12.52
N GLY A 602 13.48 -19.77 13.72
CA GLY A 602 12.37 -18.82 13.93
C GLY A 602 12.55 -17.51 13.14
N SER A 603 13.78 -16.99 13.07
CA SER A 603 14.13 -15.75 12.35
C SER A 603 14.18 -15.90 10.83
N ARG A 604 13.95 -17.12 10.30
CA ARG A 604 13.87 -17.40 8.86
C ARG A 604 12.46 -17.27 8.30
N PHE A 605 11.45 -17.19 9.18
CA PHE A 605 10.08 -16.91 8.82
C PHE A 605 9.87 -15.40 8.70
N SER A 606 9.18 -14.96 7.64
CA SER A 606 8.72 -13.58 7.49
C SER A 606 7.23 -13.53 7.17
N LEU A 607 6.50 -12.72 7.92
CA LEU A 607 5.09 -12.39 7.69
C LEU A 607 4.99 -10.94 7.23
N ALA A 608 4.35 -10.69 6.09
CA ALA A 608 4.11 -9.34 5.58
C ALA A 608 2.81 -9.28 4.75
N GLY A 609 2.25 -8.09 4.57
CA GLY A 609 1.27 -7.85 3.52
C GLY A 609 1.95 -7.63 2.17
N GLY A 610 1.20 -7.78 1.08
CA GLY A 610 1.67 -7.46 -0.27
C GLY A 610 2.63 -8.48 -0.86
N GLN A 611 3.14 -8.12 -2.03
CA GLN A 611 4.11 -8.87 -2.80
C GLN A 611 5.52 -8.30 -2.65
N ILE A 612 6.51 -9.03 -3.16
CA ILE A 612 7.89 -8.54 -3.24
C ILE A 612 8.03 -7.37 -4.23
N THR A 613 7.10 -7.26 -5.19
CA THR A 613 6.95 -6.20 -6.18
C THR A 613 6.50 -4.86 -5.58
N ASP A 614 5.89 -4.88 -4.40
CA ASP A 614 5.47 -3.66 -3.68
C ASP A 614 6.63 -2.96 -2.95
N LEU A 615 7.78 -3.63 -2.77
CA LEU A 615 8.99 -3.10 -2.12
C LEU A 615 9.80 -2.20 -3.08
N ARG A 616 9.11 -1.25 -3.70
CA ARG A 616 9.63 -0.35 -4.74
C ARG A 616 10.00 1.02 -4.15
N PRO A 617 11.23 1.53 -4.37
CA PRO A 617 11.57 2.89 -3.99
C PRO A 617 10.64 3.91 -4.65
N GLY A 618 9.91 4.71 -3.86
CA GLY A 618 9.02 5.77 -4.37
C GLY A 618 9.73 6.81 -5.24
N PHE A 619 11.06 6.91 -5.08
CA PHE A 619 11.98 7.64 -5.96
C PHE A 619 11.83 7.30 -7.46
N LEU A 620 11.43 6.06 -7.79
CA LEU A 620 11.18 5.61 -9.16
C LEU A 620 9.87 6.17 -9.77
N ASP A 621 9.07 6.91 -9.00
CA ASP A 621 7.85 7.59 -9.46
C ASP A 621 7.88 9.12 -9.19
N SER A 622 8.41 9.55 -8.04
CA SER A 622 8.68 10.96 -7.71
C SER A 622 10.12 11.11 -7.21
N PRO A 623 11.04 11.66 -8.03
CA PRO A 623 12.45 11.72 -7.68
C PRO A 623 12.83 12.88 -6.73
N LEU A 624 11.99 13.92 -6.61
CA LEU A 624 12.15 15.12 -5.75
C LEU A 624 10.93 15.37 -4.85
#